data_AF-A0A8S1GRG8-F1
#
_entry.id   AF-A0A8S1GRG8-F1
#
_cell.length_a   1.000
_cell.length_b   1.000
_cell.length_c   1.000
_cell.angle_alpha   90.00
_cell.angle_beta   90.00
_cell.angle_gamma   90.00
#
_symmetry.space_group_name_H-M   'P 1'
#
loop_
_entity.id
_entity.type
_entity.pdbx_description
1 polymer ?
#
loop_
_entity_poly.entity_id
_entity_poly.type
_entity_poly.pdbx_seq_one_letter_code
_entity_poly.pdbx_strand_id
1 'polypeptide(L)'
;MMRYLRTFLVLLAVDAVGSSPSSLCRDTESCIARVKQIVAAPRRFWFGEQRSALCSSSRSVNAVECHGPPQLAHFHSLASRLFRVKTYHSAYLRNLELFPRITYRAAPGHYRACEHDFFSGNATPVEADPDMAPVAPFRIRKKPEITWHGLQFDDEYVIVMTDVGFGTLNYLVVDFPKDPKILKDYEPSENFRPSPNPLVMLVFRKSPTEVEALKSAEDFDLPSFMLKHGLEDHLVGLSVVVVGTDAFAIEKQRLKGNVDNCHSLLRDKISRSTETTPPILAKLPTEELNSWLSVSFEQKPLQGNVCCQRVKQTASTLYLDPLGESTISALAALSPPSFSSLRISSTSSNYVNYHRQTRNFVSLSDELFTIAIVDGHGGHLHYLEVDIPAANLNAASGNGITKAAYTALGPRRPSTCGSFVFVLLSQSASLASLPSLCTAMCEQRRKFRIELFKQQWSLKLSAVSFTDVCYDLPFAYHVLSEEMAASQKRLNTTVPESDTSFLAKRTRM
;
A
#
# COMPACT_ATOMS: atom_id res chain seq x y z
N MET A 1 6.87 63.22 17.00
CA MET A 1 7.03 62.52 18.31
C MET A 1 6.52 61.09 18.14
N MET A 2 7.31 60.19 17.55
CA MET A 2 8.34 59.31 18.17
C MET A 2 7.81 58.12 18.98
N ARG A 3 8.18 56.91 18.50
CA ARG A 3 8.40 55.63 19.20
C ARG A 3 7.12 54.89 19.65
N TYR A 4 6.82 53.65 19.26
CA TYR A 4 7.66 52.46 19.13
C TYR A 4 7.15 51.54 18.01
N LEU A 5 7.98 51.31 16.98
CA LEU A 5 7.89 50.16 16.09
C LEU A 5 8.80 49.08 16.70
N ARG A 6 8.24 48.02 17.28
CA ARG A 6 9.01 46.84 17.71
C ARG A 6 9.13 45.89 16.52
N THR A 7 10.27 45.99 15.87
CA THR A 7 10.80 45.06 14.88
C THR A 7 10.98 43.68 15.55
N PHE A 8 10.09 42.73 15.29
CA PHE A 8 10.37 41.31 15.50
C PHE A 8 10.98 40.77 14.21
N LEU A 9 12.31 40.85 14.14
CA LEU A 9 13.11 40.22 13.10
C LEU A 9 13.16 38.71 13.45
N VAL A 10 12.20 37.94 12.96
CA VAL A 10 12.32 36.48 12.95
C VAL A 10 13.31 36.14 11.84
N LEU A 11 14.54 35.83 12.26
CA LEU A 11 15.54 35.15 11.44
C LEU A 11 14.95 33.79 11.01
N LEU A 12 14.32 33.77 9.84
CA LEU A 12 14.15 32.56 9.06
C LEU A 12 15.54 32.15 8.58
N ALA A 13 16.22 31.32 9.36
CA ALA A 13 17.27 30.45 8.85
C ALA A 13 16.59 29.49 7.87
N VAL A 14 16.50 29.92 6.61
CA VAL A 14 16.25 29.04 5.49
C VAL A 14 17.53 28.22 5.34
N ASP A 15 17.59 27.09 6.02
CA ASP A 15 18.49 26.00 5.62
C ASP A 15 17.97 25.45 4.28
N ALA A 16 18.23 26.23 3.23
CA ALA A 16 18.31 25.72 1.88
C ALA A 16 19.58 24.89 1.80
N VAL A 17 19.55 23.68 2.38
CA VAL A 17 20.36 22.58 1.86
C VAL A 17 19.72 22.23 0.53
N GLY A 18 20.06 23.02 -0.49
CA GLY A 18 19.98 22.60 -1.86
C GLY A 18 20.95 21.44 -2.01
N SER A 19 20.48 20.23 -1.76
CA SER A 19 21.09 19.06 -2.37
C SER A 19 20.92 19.23 -3.86
N SER A 20 21.96 19.73 -4.51
CA SER A 20 22.13 19.50 -5.94
C SER A 20 21.93 18.00 -6.19
N PRO A 21 21.33 17.60 -7.31
CA PRO A 21 21.40 16.20 -7.72
C PRO A 21 22.88 15.87 -7.76
N SER A 22 23.32 14.94 -6.90
CA SER A 22 24.69 14.42 -6.93
C SER A 22 24.91 13.98 -8.37
N SER A 23 25.72 14.74 -9.09
CA SER A 23 26.02 14.47 -10.48
C SER A 23 26.53 13.04 -10.57
N LEU A 24 26.01 12.27 -11.53
CA LEU A 24 26.59 11.01 -12.00
C LEU A 24 28.12 11.11 -11.91
N CYS A 25 28.78 10.14 -11.27
CA CYS A 25 30.20 10.27 -10.92
C CYS A 25 31.07 10.73 -12.11
N ARG A 26 32.04 11.62 -11.81
CA ARG A 26 32.72 12.47 -12.81
C ARG A 26 33.49 11.69 -13.87
N ASP A 27 34.01 10.51 -13.52
CA ASP A 27 34.80 9.63 -14.38
C ASP A 27 34.59 8.15 -13.97
N THR A 28 35.00 7.23 -14.86
CA THR A 28 34.82 5.78 -14.70
C THR A 28 35.55 5.23 -13.47
N GLU A 29 36.77 5.68 -13.18
CA GLU A 29 37.56 5.18 -12.05
C GLU A 29 36.92 5.57 -10.71
N SER A 30 36.49 6.83 -10.60
CA SER A 30 35.73 7.33 -9.45
C SER A 30 34.45 6.52 -9.23
N CYS A 31 33.72 6.19 -10.30
CA CYS A 31 32.52 5.35 -10.20
C CYS A 31 32.85 3.92 -9.72
N ILE A 32 33.87 3.28 -10.28
CA ILE A 32 34.30 1.94 -9.86
C ILE A 32 34.73 1.94 -8.39
N ALA A 33 35.49 2.95 -7.96
CA ALA A 33 35.89 3.12 -6.57
C ALA A 33 34.68 3.26 -5.64
N ARG A 34 33.69 4.08 -6.04
CA ARG A 34 32.47 4.29 -5.25
C ARG A 34 31.63 3.01 -5.15
N VAL A 35 31.48 2.28 -6.25
CA VAL A 35 30.81 0.98 -6.29
C VAL A 35 31.51 0.00 -5.35
N LYS A 36 32.84 -0.12 -5.39
CA LYS A 36 33.62 -1.00 -4.50
C LYS A 36 33.39 -0.68 -3.01
N GLN A 37 33.17 0.58 -2.66
CA GLN A 37 32.81 0.97 -1.29
C GLN A 37 31.39 0.53 -0.92
N ILE A 38 30.41 0.81 -1.78
CA ILE A 38 29.00 0.50 -1.52
C ILE A 38 28.74 -0.99 -1.41
N VAL A 39 29.38 -1.79 -2.28
CA VAL A 39 29.16 -3.24 -2.27
C VAL A 39 29.70 -3.89 -0.98
N ALA A 40 30.71 -3.29 -0.35
CA ALA A 40 31.30 -3.74 0.91
C ALA A 40 30.52 -3.26 2.14
N ALA A 41 29.68 -2.22 2.02
CA ALA A 41 28.99 -1.61 3.16
C ALA A 41 27.92 -2.55 3.75
N PRO A 42 28.02 -2.96 5.03
CA PRO A 42 27.12 -3.96 5.64
C PRO A 42 25.75 -3.40 6.06
N ARG A 43 25.61 -2.07 6.11
CA ARG A 43 24.40 -1.37 6.61
C ARG A 43 23.68 -0.53 5.56
N ARG A 44 23.97 -0.71 4.27
CA ARG A 44 23.34 0.12 3.22
C ARG A 44 21.94 -0.37 2.82
N PHE A 45 21.71 -1.68 2.88
CA PHE A 45 20.46 -2.32 2.44
C PHE A 45 19.80 -3.09 3.59
N TRP A 46 18.54 -3.47 3.38
CA TRP A 46 17.67 -4.05 4.40
C TRP A 46 18.16 -5.38 5.01
N PHE A 47 19.07 -6.07 4.33
CA PHE A 47 19.60 -7.36 4.74
C PHE A 47 20.87 -7.23 5.61
N GLY A 48 21.43 -8.38 6.02
CA GLY A 48 22.67 -8.40 6.77
C GLY A 48 22.50 -7.87 8.19
N GLU A 49 23.39 -6.97 8.63
CA GLU A 49 23.35 -6.41 9.97
C GLU A 49 22.04 -5.66 10.25
N GLN A 50 21.45 -4.98 9.26
CA GLN A 50 20.16 -4.31 9.44
C GLN A 50 19.05 -5.31 9.78
N ARG A 51 18.95 -6.40 8.99
CA ARG A 51 17.97 -7.47 9.24
C ARG A 51 18.23 -8.14 10.59
N SER A 52 19.47 -8.46 10.92
CA SER A 52 19.79 -9.08 12.21
C SER A 52 19.40 -8.18 13.38
N ALA A 53 19.72 -6.88 13.32
CA ALA A 53 19.34 -5.94 14.38
C ALA A 53 17.82 -5.83 14.56
N LEU A 54 17.06 -5.82 13.47
CA LEU A 54 15.59 -5.71 13.49
C LEU A 54 14.91 -7.02 13.90
N CYS A 55 15.39 -8.16 13.39
CA CYS A 55 14.67 -9.43 13.43
C CYS A 55 15.15 -10.41 14.50
N SER A 56 16.30 -10.17 15.15
CA SER A 56 16.82 -11.08 16.18
C SER A 56 16.17 -10.88 17.57
N SER A 57 15.43 -9.79 17.80
CA SER A 57 15.18 -9.30 19.17
C SER A 57 13.73 -9.01 19.56
N SER A 58 12.68 -9.34 18.79
CA SER A 58 11.31 -9.04 19.25
C SER A 58 10.20 -9.99 18.77
N ARG A 59 9.19 -10.17 19.63
CA ARG A 59 7.92 -10.86 19.33
C ARG A 59 6.93 -9.98 18.54
N SER A 60 7.29 -8.73 18.22
CA SER A 60 6.41 -7.73 17.59
C SER A 60 6.96 -7.15 16.29
N VAL A 61 7.98 -7.76 15.68
CA VAL A 61 8.50 -7.27 14.38
C VAL A 61 7.49 -7.57 13.28
N ASN A 62 7.27 -6.61 12.38
CA ASN A 62 6.48 -6.84 11.18
C ASN A 62 7.11 -8.00 10.37
N ALA A 63 6.38 -9.10 10.21
CA ALA A 63 6.87 -10.29 9.50
C ALA A 63 7.34 -9.95 8.08
N VAL A 64 6.72 -8.94 7.45
CA VAL A 64 7.13 -8.41 6.15
C VAL A 64 8.57 -7.92 6.20
N GLU A 65 8.95 -7.13 7.20
CA GLU A 65 10.30 -6.54 7.35
C GLU A 65 11.40 -7.56 7.65
N CYS A 66 11.03 -8.76 8.11
CA CYS A 66 11.95 -9.87 8.34
C CYS A 66 11.95 -10.93 7.24
N HIS A 67 10.98 -10.89 6.31
CA HIS A 67 10.91 -11.83 5.21
C HIS A 67 12.19 -11.79 4.34
N GLY A 68 12.63 -12.94 3.84
CA GLY A 68 13.79 -13.01 2.98
C GLY A 68 14.29 -14.44 2.83
N PRO A 69 15.02 -14.76 1.73
CA PRO A 69 15.44 -16.12 1.46
C PRO A 69 16.35 -16.66 2.57
N PRO A 70 16.06 -17.84 3.16
CA PRO A 70 16.86 -18.42 4.24
C PRO A 70 18.33 -18.64 3.86
N GLN A 71 18.57 -19.07 2.62
CA GLN A 71 19.91 -19.32 2.10
C GLN A 71 20.77 -18.07 1.99
N LEU A 72 20.17 -16.87 1.97
CA LEU A 72 20.89 -15.59 1.94
C LEU A 72 21.00 -14.93 3.32
N ALA A 73 20.48 -15.55 4.38
CA ALA A 73 20.41 -14.94 5.72
C ALA A 73 21.78 -14.66 6.35
N HIS A 74 22.82 -15.41 5.97
CA HIS A 74 24.16 -15.35 6.58
C HIS A 74 25.12 -14.36 5.91
N PHE A 75 24.66 -13.61 4.91
CA PHE A 75 25.48 -12.68 4.14
C PHE A 75 25.11 -11.24 4.47
N HIS A 76 26.12 -10.46 4.90
CA HIS A 76 25.92 -9.19 5.60
C HIS A 76 26.11 -7.92 4.76
N SER A 77 26.62 -8.06 3.53
CA SER A 77 26.87 -6.97 2.59
C SER A 77 26.37 -7.34 1.20
N LEU A 78 26.28 -6.37 0.29
CA LEU A 78 25.89 -6.65 -1.10
C LEU A 78 26.85 -7.65 -1.74
N ALA A 79 28.15 -7.45 -1.58
CA ALA A 79 29.16 -8.30 -2.21
C ALA A 79 29.19 -9.71 -1.61
N SER A 80 29.06 -9.86 -0.28
CA SER A 80 28.97 -11.18 0.35
C SER A 80 27.76 -11.96 -0.13
N ARG A 81 26.61 -11.30 -0.33
CA ARG A 81 25.41 -11.92 -0.92
C ARG A 81 25.60 -12.29 -2.39
N LEU A 82 26.10 -11.35 -3.18
CA LEU A 82 26.30 -11.52 -4.61
C LEU A 82 27.23 -12.71 -4.91
N PHE A 83 28.35 -12.80 -4.18
CA PHE A 83 29.34 -13.87 -4.36
C PHE A 83 29.15 -15.07 -3.41
N ARG A 84 28.08 -15.08 -2.60
CA ARG A 84 27.78 -16.12 -1.61
C ARG A 84 28.98 -16.49 -0.70
N VAL A 85 29.73 -15.48 -0.26
CA VAL A 85 30.89 -15.64 0.64
C VAL A 85 30.65 -14.97 1.99
N LYS A 86 31.05 -15.62 3.08
CA LYS A 86 30.92 -15.04 4.44
C LYS A 86 31.78 -13.78 4.63
N THR A 87 32.97 -13.80 4.07
CA THR A 87 33.93 -12.69 4.14
C THR A 87 34.27 -12.24 2.73
N TYR A 88 33.86 -11.02 2.37
CA TYR A 88 34.16 -10.43 1.07
C TYR A 88 35.60 -9.89 1.04
N HIS A 89 36.28 -10.07 -0.09
CA HIS A 89 37.59 -9.49 -0.38
C HIS A 89 37.51 -8.60 -1.64
N SER A 90 38.21 -7.46 -1.67
CA SER A 90 38.17 -6.54 -2.82
C SER A 90 38.66 -7.19 -4.13
N ALA A 91 39.46 -8.26 -4.03
CA ALA A 91 39.97 -9.02 -5.17
C ALA A 91 38.89 -9.61 -6.08
N TYR A 92 37.68 -9.89 -5.58
CA TYR A 92 36.56 -10.35 -6.42
C TYR A 92 36.15 -9.31 -7.48
N LEU A 93 36.50 -8.04 -7.28
CA LEU A 93 36.23 -6.93 -8.19
C LEU A 93 37.51 -6.31 -8.75
N ARG A 94 38.61 -7.08 -8.80
CA ARG A 94 39.92 -6.58 -9.27
C ARG A 94 39.92 -6.25 -10.77
N ASN A 95 39.15 -7.00 -11.56
CA ASN A 95 39.08 -6.87 -13.03
C ASN A 95 38.04 -5.83 -13.49
N LEU A 96 37.44 -5.05 -12.57
CA LEU A 96 36.55 -3.98 -12.97
C LEU A 96 37.32 -2.88 -13.70
N GLU A 97 37.00 -2.72 -14.98
CA GLU A 97 37.64 -1.77 -15.90
C GLU A 97 36.62 -0.76 -16.47
N LEU A 98 35.32 -1.09 -16.45
CA LEU A 98 34.26 -0.23 -16.97
C LEU A 98 33.13 0.00 -15.94
N PHE A 99 32.48 1.14 -16.04
CA PHE A 99 31.29 1.48 -15.26
C PHE A 99 30.08 1.56 -16.19
N PRO A 100 29.16 0.58 -16.12
CA PRO A 100 28.04 0.55 -17.03
C PRO A 100 26.91 1.46 -16.55
N ARG A 101 26.51 2.39 -17.41
CA ARG A 101 25.45 3.36 -17.20
C ARG A 101 24.10 2.72 -17.56
N ILE A 102 23.16 2.80 -16.63
CA ILE A 102 21.82 2.23 -16.77
C ILE A 102 20.85 3.39 -16.76
N THR A 103 20.08 3.54 -17.84
CA THR A 103 19.10 4.62 -17.98
C THR A 103 17.72 4.03 -18.22
N TYR A 104 16.76 4.34 -17.35
CA TYR A 104 15.37 3.97 -17.52
C TYR A 104 14.58 5.13 -18.09
N ARG A 105 13.95 4.91 -19.25
CA ARG A 105 12.95 5.84 -19.79
C ARG A 105 11.64 5.69 -19.02
N ALA A 106 11.53 6.41 -17.90
CA ALA A 106 10.34 6.37 -17.06
C ALA A 106 9.12 6.88 -17.86
N ALA A 107 8.15 6.01 -18.10
CA ALA A 107 6.91 6.39 -18.75
C ALA A 107 5.86 6.75 -17.68
N PRO A 108 5.27 7.95 -17.74
CA PRO A 108 4.19 8.31 -16.83
C PRO A 108 2.99 7.39 -17.07
N GLY A 109 2.10 7.31 -16.10
CA GLY A 109 0.89 6.51 -16.25
C GLY A 109 0.06 6.39 -14.99
N HIS A 110 -1.19 5.99 -15.21
CA HIS A 110 -2.12 5.58 -14.16
C HIS A 110 -2.06 4.06 -14.00
N TYR A 111 -2.13 3.60 -12.76
CA TYR A 111 -2.24 2.17 -12.46
C TYR A 111 -3.04 1.97 -11.18
N ARG A 112 -3.74 0.85 -11.08
CA ARG A 112 -4.46 0.44 -9.88
C ARG A 112 -3.62 -0.58 -9.12
N ALA A 113 -3.46 -0.39 -7.82
CA ALA A 113 -2.70 -1.28 -6.94
C ALA A 113 -3.28 -1.23 -5.52
N CYS A 114 -3.28 -2.34 -4.78
CA CYS A 114 -3.87 -2.38 -3.43
C CYS A 114 -5.29 -1.80 -3.39
N GLU A 115 -6.09 -1.97 -4.45
CA GLU A 115 -7.44 -1.39 -4.65
C GLU A 115 -7.53 0.13 -4.85
N HIS A 116 -6.40 0.83 -5.00
CA HIS A 116 -6.33 2.30 -5.09
C HIS A 116 -5.76 2.70 -6.44
N ASP A 117 -6.18 3.87 -6.92
CA ASP A 117 -5.68 4.42 -8.19
C ASP A 117 -4.48 5.33 -7.93
N PHE A 118 -3.36 5.02 -8.58
CA PHE A 118 -2.11 5.77 -8.48
C PHE A 118 -1.77 6.43 -9.80
N PHE A 119 -1.09 7.57 -9.72
CA PHE A 119 -0.52 8.25 -10.87
C PHE A 119 0.97 8.49 -10.66
N SER A 120 1.78 8.06 -11.62
CA SER A 120 3.20 8.43 -11.69
C SER A 120 3.37 9.47 -12.80
N GLY A 121 3.45 10.75 -12.42
CA GLY A 121 3.55 11.87 -13.37
C GLY A 121 4.97 12.19 -13.84
N ASN A 122 5.99 11.56 -13.26
CA ASN A 122 7.38 11.93 -13.55
C ASN A 122 7.95 11.12 -14.72
N ALA A 123 7.99 11.76 -15.89
CA ALA A 123 8.60 11.21 -17.10
C ALA A 123 10.13 11.40 -17.16
N THR A 124 10.76 11.98 -16.13
CA THR A 124 12.22 12.16 -16.16
C THR A 124 12.91 10.80 -16.22
N PRO A 125 13.95 10.66 -17.07
CA PRO A 125 14.73 9.44 -17.10
C PRO A 125 15.35 9.21 -15.72
N VAL A 126 15.42 7.94 -15.33
CA VAL A 126 16.14 7.54 -14.11
C VAL A 126 17.48 7.01 -14.55
N GLU A 127 18.54 7.74 -14.22
CA GLU A 127 19.91 7.27 -14.36
C GLU A 127 20.33 6.58 -13.07
N ALA A 128 20.84 5.36 -13.19
CA ALA A 128 21.35 4.63 -12.05
C ALA A 128 22.66 5.25 -11.57
N ASP A 129 22.66 5.62 -10.31
CA ASP A 129 23.84 6.09 -9.59
C ASP A 129 23.93 5.34 -8.25
N PRO A 130 25.11 4.89 -7.81
CA PRO A 130 25.24 4.18 -6.53
C PRO A 130 24.73 4.99 -5.30
N ASP A 131 24.77 6.32 -5.39
CA ASP A 131 24.32 7.27 -4.38
C ASP A 131 22.92 7.83 -4.67
N MET A 132 22.22 7.35 -5.70
CA MET A 132 20.86 7.76 -6.02
C MET A 132 19.89 7.54 -4.85
N ALA A 133 18.88 8.41 -4.78
CA ALA A 133 17.70 8.12 -3.97
C ALA A 133 16.99 6.86 -4.50
N PRO A 134 16.40 6.02 -3.63
CA PRO A 134 15.71 4.81 -4.06
C PRO A 134 14.63 5.11 -5.10
N VAL A 135 14.71 4.43 -6.25
CA VAL A 135 13.72 4.60 -7.33
C VAL A 135 12.51 3.70 -7.11
N ALA A 136 11.32 4.24 -7.34
CA ALA A 136 10.08 3.47 -7.33
C ALA A 136 10.07 2.39 -8.44
N PRO A 137 9.77 1.12 -8.11
CA PRO A 137 9.70 0.00 -9.07
C PRO A 137 8.87 0.30 -10.35
N PHE A 138 7.76 1.01 -10.24
CA PHE A 138 6.94 1.40 -11.39
C PHE A 138 7.72 2.23 -12.41
N ARG A 139 8.65 3.09 -11.99
CA ARG A 139 9.44 3.93 -12.89
C ARG A 139 10.50 3.14 -13.67
N ILE A 140 10.97 2.03 -13.11
CA ILE A 140 11.94 1.13 -13.74
C ILE A 140 11.31 -0.13 -14.33
N ARG A 141 9.97 -0.19 -14.46
CA ARG A 141 9.24 -1.38 -14.92
C ARG A 141 9.56 -1.82 -16.36
N LYS A 142 10.18 -0.95 -17.15
CA LYS A 142 10.58 -1.22 -18.54
C LYS A 142 12.07 -1.47 -18.60
N LYS A 143 12.49 -2.30 -19.56
CA LYS A 143 13.90 -2.58 -19.85
C LYS A 143 14.73 -1.28 -19.96
N PRO A 144 15.89 -1.18 -19.29
CA PRO A 144 16.74 -0.01 -19.37
C PRO A 144 17.57 0.03 -20.67
N GLU A 145 18.08 1.22 -20.96
CA GLU A 145 19.17 1.45 -21.91
C GLU A 145 20.50 1.30 -21.17
N ILE A 146 21.42 0.52 -21.76
CA ILE A 146 22.69 0.17 -21.15
C ILE A 146 23.80 0.69 -22.06
N THR A 147 24.69 1.52 -21.51
CA THR A 147 25.81 2.12 -22.25
C THR A 147 27.01 2.30 -21.33
N TRP A 148 28.20 2.50 -21.87
CA TRP A 148 29.38 2.98 -21.12
C TRP A 148 30.37 3.66 -22.05
N HIS A 149 31.34 4.34 -21.46
CA HIS A 149 32.40 4.98 -22.23
C HIS A 149 33.26 3.91 -22.92
N GLY A 150 33.47 4.05 -24.23
CA GLY A 150 34.31 3.15 -25.02
C GLY A 150 33.62 1.90 -25.57
N LEU A 151 32.32 1.71 -25.35
CA LEU A 151 31.55 0.59 -25.93
C LEU A 151 31.61 0.62 -27.46
N GLN A 152 32.25 -0.37 -28.09
CA GLN A 152 32.29 -0.53 -29.54
C GLN A 152 31.20 -1.51 -30.01
N PHE A 153 30.79 -1.39 -31.27
CA PHE A 153 29.81 -2.30 -31.89
C PHE A 153 30.37 -3.71 -32.14
N ASP A 154 31.69 -3.86 -32.22
CA ASP A 154 32.35 -5.14 -32.47
C ASP A 154 32.64 -5.94 -31.20
N ASP A 155 32.48 -5.32 -30.03
CA ASP A 155 32.66 -6.01 -28.75
C ASP A 155 31.49 -6.96 -28.46
N GLU A 156 31.77 -8.03 -27.69
CA GLU A 156 30.75 -8.98 -27.27
C GLU A 156 30.82 -9.21 -25.75
N TYR A 157 29.71 -8.95 -25.07
CA TYR A 157 29.57 -9.03 -23.63
C TYR A 157 28.36 -9.86 -23.21
N VAL A 158 28.45 -10.41 -22.00
CA VAL A 158 27.32 -11.01 -21.28
C VAL A 158 26.87 -10.04 -20.20
N ILE A 159 25.59 -9.68 -20.23
CA ILE A 159 24.96 -8.76 -19.28
C ILE A 159 24.04 -9.55 -18.36
N VAL A 160 24.25 -9.40 -17.05
CA VAL A 160 23.42 -10.03 -16.01
C VAL A 160 22.86 -8.93 -15.12
N MET A 161 21.54 -8.89 -14.91
CA MET A 161 20.95 -8.10 -13.84
C MET A 161 20.34 -9.03 -12.80
N THR A 162 20.64 -8.79 -11.53
CA THR A 162 20.19 -9.65 -10.43
C THR A 162 19.76 -8.82 -9.22
N ASP A 163 18.62 -9.19 -8.66
CA ASP A 163 18.18 -8.70 -7.35
C ASP A 163 18.95 -9.45 -6.26
N VAL A 164 19.89 -8.77 -5.62
CA VAL A 164 20.77 -9.38 -4.62
C VAL A 164 20.07 -9.57 -3.28
N GLY A 165 18.98 -8.84 -3.03
CA GLY A 165 18.19 -9.01 -1.82
C GLY A 165 17.46 -10.35 -1.78
N PHE A 166 16.93 -10.76 -2.93
CA PHE A 166 16.15 -12.00 -3.07
C PHE A 166 16.87 -13.10 -3.85
N GLY A 167 18.02 -12.82 -4.44
CA GLY A 167 18.77 -13.78 -5.25
C GLY A 167 18.01 -14.17 -6.51
N THR A 168 17.35 -13.23 -7.18
CA THR A 168 16.63 -13.51 -8.42
C THR A 168 17.40 -12.98 -9.63
N LEU A 169 17.33 -13.71 -10.75
CA LEU A 169 17.83 -13.24 -12.04
C LEU A 169 16.75 -12.39 -12.71
N ASN A 170 17.06 -11.12 -12.94
CA ASN A 170 16.14 -10.13 -13.48
C ASN A 170 16.34 -9.91 -14.98
N TYR A 171 17.53 -10.14 -15.53
CA TYR A 171 17.82 -9.98 -16.95
C TYR A 171 19.10 -10.74 -17.33
N LEU A 172 19.10 -11.42 -18.47
CA LEU A 172 20.29 -12.08 -19.02
C LEU A 172 20.35 -11.90 -20.53
N VAL A 173 21.45 -11.33 -21.01
CA VAL A 173 21.74 -11.12 -22.43
C VAL A 173 23.16 -11.54 -22.75
N VAL A 174 23.35 -12.14 -23.91
CA VAL A 174 24.66 -12.50 -24.46
C VAL A 174 24.88 -11.76 -25.78
N ASP A 175 26.13 -11.71 -26.24
CA ASP A 175 26.53 -11.11 -27.53
C ASP A 175 26.16 -9.62 -27.68
N PHE A 176 26.10 -8.89 -26.55
CA PHE A 176 25.82 -7.45 -26.51
C PHE A 176 27.09 -6.62 -26.83
N PRO A 177 27.02 -5.52 -27.62
CA PRO A 177 25.84 -4.94 -28.26
C PRO A 177 25.61 -5.40 -29.70
N LYS A 178 26.50 -6.22 -30.27
CA LYS A 178 26.54 -6.55 -31.70
C LYS A 178 25.30 -7.30 -32.21
N ASP A 179 24.97 -8.43 -31.61
CA ASP A 179 23.79 -9.25 -31.94
C ASP A 179 23.17 -9.82 -30.66
N PRO A 180 22.54 -8.96 -29.84
CA PRO A 180 22.18 -9.30 -28.47
C PRO A 180 21.09 -10.35 -28.42
N LYS A 181 21.40 -11.53 -27.90
CA LYS A 181 20.44 -12.61 -27.64
C LYS A 181 19.96 -12.57 -26.20
N ILE A 182 18.65 -12.37 -26.02
CA ILE A 182 18.01 -12.33 -24.70
C ILE A 182 17.71 -13.76 -24.25
N LEU A 183 18.35 -14.19 -23.16
CA LEU A 183 18.12 -15.51 -22.54
C LEU A 183 17.14 -15.44 -21.37
N LYS A 184 17.00 -14.27 -20.74
CA LYS A 184 15.96 -13.95 -19.76
C LYS A 184 15.52 -12.51 -19.96
N ASP A 185 14.23 -12.31 -20.25
CA ASP A 185 13.63 -10.98 -20.37
C ASP A 185 13.73 -10.18 -19.07
N TYR A 186 13.78 -8.86 -19.22
CA TYR A 186 13.90 -7.93 -18.10
C TYR A 186 12.64 -7.96 -17.23
N GLU A 187 12.83 -8.25 -15.95
CA GLU A 187 11.83 -8.06 -14.90
C GLU A 187 12.36 -7.08 -13.85
N PRO A 188 11.59 -6.06 -13.44
CA PRO A 188 12.03 -5.12 -12.43
C PRO A 188 12.19 -5.78 -11.06
N SER A 189 13.02 -5.22 -10.20
CA SER A 189 13.00 -5.58 -8.78
C SER A 189 11.70 -5.07 -8.14
N GLU A 190 10.86 -6.00 -7.70
CA GLU A 190 9.54 -5.74 -7.11
C GLU A 190 9.67 -5.69 -5.59
N ASN A 191 10.50 -4.76 -5.10
CA ASN A 191 10.73 -4.59 -3.68
C ASN A 191 9.47 -4.05 -3.00
N PHE A 192 8.94 -4.85 -2.06
CA PHE A 192 7.73 -4.55 -1.29
C PHE A 192 8.02 -3.96 0.09
N ARG A 193 9.30 -3.80 0.46
CA ARG A 193 9.73 -3.31 1.78
C ARG A 193 9.94 -1.80 1.76
N PRO A 194 9.67 -1.09 2.88
CA PRO A 194 10.07 0.32 3.02
C PRO A 194 11.58 0.54 2.80
N SER A 195 12.40 -0.41 3.26
CA SER A 195 13.86 -0.34 3.13
C SER A 195 14.33 -0.63 1.69
N PRO A 196 15.36 0.08 1.18
CA PRO A 196 15.83 -0.08 -0.19
C PRO A 196 16.46 -1.45 -0.48
N ASN A 197 16.29 -1.90 -1.72
CA ASN A 197 16.79 -3.16 -2.25
C ASN A 197 17.74 -2.92 -3.45
N PRO A 198 18.86 -3.65 -3.55
CA PRO A 198 19.80 -3.48 -4.65
C PRO A 198 19.51 -4.40 -5.84
N LEU A 199 19.34 -3.80 -7.01
CA LEU A 199 19.40 -4.48 -8.31
C LEU A 199 20.78 -4.23 -8.93
N VAL A 200 21.59 -5.28 -9.06
CA VAL A 200 22.97 -5.18 -9.55
C VAL A 200 23.03 -5.59 -11.01
N MET A 201 23.76 -4.80 -11.81
CA MET A 201 24.11 -5.17 -13.18
C MET A 201 25.60 -5.54 -13.24
N LEU A 202 25.88 -6.66 -13.88
CA LEU A 202 27.21 -7.22 -14.11
C LEU A 202 27.45 -7.31 -15.60
N VAL A 203 28.66 -6.97 -16.01
CA VAL A 203 29.13 -7.06 -17.39
C VAL A 203 30.33 -7.99 -17.42
N PHE A 204 30.21 -9.08 -18.17
CA PHE A 204 31.30 -10.02 -18.41
C PHE A 204 31.78 -9.91 -19.85
N ARG A 205 33.09 -10.01 -20.08
CA ARG A 205 33.63 -10.30 -21.41
C ARG A 205 33.13 -11.66 -21.87
N LYS A 206 32.88 -11.80 -23.18
CA LYS A 206 32.53 -13.11 -23.75
C LYS A 206 33.60 -14.15 -23.45
N SER A 207 33.16 -15.28 -22.92
CA SER A 207 33.98 -16.48 -22.70
C SER A 207 33.82 -17.44 -23.88
N PRO A 208 34.81 -18.32 -24.14
CA PRO A 208 34.67 -19.38 -25.14
C PRO A 208 33.50 -20.34 -24.84
N THR A 209 33.10 -20.44 -23.57
CA THR A 209 31.99 -21.30 -23.14
C THR A 209 30.65 -20.61 -23.40
N GLU A 210 29.74 -21.29 -24.10
CA GLU A 210 28.42 -20.75 -24.38
C GLU A 210 27.60 -20.56 -23.08
N VAL A 211 26.93 -19.41 -22.99
CA VAL A 211 26.01 -19.10 -21.89
C VAL A 211 24.61 -19.57 -22.27
N GLU A 212 24.02 -20.39 -21.41
CA GLU A 212 22.70 -20.99 -21.63
C GLU A 212 21.63 -20.28 -20.83
N ALA A 213 20.38 -20.37 -21.29
CA ALA A 213 19.24 -19.94 -20.49
C ALA A 213 19.11 -20.78 -19.21
N LEU A 214 18.83 -20.13 -18.09
CA LEU A 214 18.62 -20.81 -16.81
C LEU A 214 17.23 -21.42 -16.74
N LYS A 215 17.14 -22.60 -16.10
CA LYS A 215 15.86 -23.30 -15.86
C LYS A 215 14.94 -22.54 -14.90
N SER A 216 15.53 -21.82 -13.95
CA SER A 216 14.81 -20.98 -12.98
C SER A 216 15.54 -19.65 -12.82
N ALA A 217 14.76 -18.58 -12.69
CA ALA A 217 15.26 -17.27 -12.31
C ALA A 217 15.31 -17.08 -10.78
N GLU A 218 14.67 -17.97 -10.03
CA GLU A 218 14.70 -17.98 -8.57
C GLU A 218 16.00 -18.60 -8.05
N ASP A 219 16.46 -18.15 -6.88
CA ASP A 219 17.67 -18.63 -6.20
C ASP A 219 18.96 -18.58 -7.04
N PHE A 220 19.06 -17.60 -7.94
CA PHE A 220 20.21 -17.32 -8.79
C PHE A 220 21.52 -17.28 -7.99
N ASP A 221 22.45 -18.15 -8.38
CA ASP A 221 23.77 -18.32 -7.78
C ASP A 221 24.83 -17.82 -8.77
N LEU A 222 25.32 -16.59 -8.53
CA LEU A 222 26.32 -16.00 -9.41
C LEU A 222 27.63 -16.80 -9.44
N PRO A 223 28.24 -17.22 -8.31
CA PRO A 223 29.42 -18.07 -8.34
C PRO A 223 29.25 -19.33 -9.18
N SER A 224 28.15 -20.06 -9.01
CA SER A 224 27.87 -21.29 -9.77
C SER A 224 27.66 -20.99 -11.25
N PHE A 225 26.99 -19.88 -11.57
CA PHE A 225 26.83 -19.41 -12.95
C PHE A 225 28.19 -19.05 -13.59
N MET A 226 29.04 -18.33 -12.87
CA MET A 226 30.37 -17.96 -13.36
C MET A 226 31.23 -19.20 -13.63
N LEU A 227 31.26 -20.16 -12.70
CA LEU A 227 32.00 -21.41 -12.85
C LEU A 227 31.47 -22.27 -14.02
N LYS A 228 30.15 -22.38 -14.16
CA LYS A 228 29.53 -23.18 -15.23
C LYS A 228 29.89 -22.64 -16.62
N HIS A 229 30.00 -21.31 -16.75
CA HIS A 229 30.18 -20.64 -18.04
C HIS A 229 31.57 -20.03 -18.23
N GLY A 230 32.55 -20.36 -17.39
CA GLY A 230 33.93 -19.88 -17.52
C GLY A 230 34.04 -18.34 -17.45
N LEU A 231 33.27 -17.69 -16.58
CA LEU A 231 33.20 -16.23 -16.45
C LEU A 231 33.96 -15.67 -15.22
N GLU A 232 34.70 -16.51 -14.51
CA GLU A 232 35.31 -16.22 -13.20
C GLU A 232 36.24 -15.00 -13.23
N ASP A 233 37.09 -14.92 -14.25
CA ASP A 233 38.02 -13.81 -14.47
C ASP A 233 37.48 -12.76 -15.47
N HIS A 234 36.27 -12.95 -16.00
CA HIS A 234 35.72 -12.13 -17.08
C HIS A 234 34.80 -10.99 -16.60
N LEU A 235 34.56 -10.86 -15.30
CA LEU A 235 33.77 -9.76 -14.73
C LEU A 235 34.50 -8.41 -14.86
N VAL A 236 34.05 -7.55 -15.78
CA VAL A 236 34.70 -6.29 -16.13
C VAL A 236 33.91 -5.04 -15.76
N GLY A 237 32.61 -5.16 -15.49
CA GLY A 237 31.76 -4.03 -15.11
C GLY A 237 30.74 -4.38 -14.04
N LEU A 238 30.47 -3.42 -13.15
CA LEU A 238 29.45 -3.52 -12.11
C LEU A 238 28.78 -2.17 -11.89
N SER A 239 27.44 -2.17 -11.83
CA SER A 239 26.65 -1.00 -11.42
C SER A 239 25.50 -1.44 -10.52
N VAL A 240 24.97 -0.50 -9.73
CA VAL A 240 23.94 -0.76 -8.72
C VAL A 240 22.79 0.22 -8.92
N VAL A 241 21.58 -0.32 -9.04
CA VAL A 241 20.33 0.46 -8.98
C VAL A 241 19.75 0.30 -7.58
N VAL A 242 19.54 1.41 -6.89
CA VAL A 242 18.92 1.42 -5.56
C VAL A 242 17.40 1.48 -5.74
N VAL A 243 16.70 0.39 -5.45
CA VAL A 243 15.26 0.24 -5.68
C VAL A 243 14.50 0.44 -4.37
N GLY A 244 13.55 1.37 -4.36
CA GLY A 244 12.66 1.63 -3.24
C GLY A 244 11.46 0.68 -3.23
N THR A 245 10.33 1.14 -2.71
CA THR A 245 9.04 0.45 -2.79
C THR A 245 7.98 1.39 -3.34
N ASP A 246 6.95 0.82 -3.93
CA ASP A 246 5.73 1.51 -4.31
C ASP A 246 4.55 0.54 -4.30
N ALA A 247 3.34 1.09 -4.46
CA ALA A 247 2.13 0.28 -4.51
C ALA A 247 2.15 -0.76 -5.64
N PHE A 248 2.82 -0.47 -6.76
CA PHE A 248 2.94 -1.39 -7.88
C PHE A 248 3.71 -2.67 -7.50
N ALA A 249 4.87 -2.54 -6.86
CA ALA A 249 5.64 -3.70 -6.40
C ALA A 249 4.91 -4.49 -5.33
N ILE A 250 4.28 -3.81 -4.36
CA ILE A 250 3.50 -4.47 -3.31
C ILE A 250 2.35 -5.28 -3.91
N GLU A 251 1.58 -4.69 -4.83
CA GLU A 251 0.45 -5.37 -5.48
C GLU A 251 0.92 -6.57 -6.29
N LYS A 252 2.01 -6.44 -7.05
CA LYS A 252 2.55 -7.57 -7.81
C LYS A 252 2.95 -8.75 -6.91
N GLN A 253 3.56 -8.49 -5.77
CA GLN A 253 3.91 -9.53 -4.80
C GLN A 253 2.66 -10.16 -4.16
N ARG A 254 1.62 -9.35 -3.91
CA ARG A 254 0.31 -9.82 -3.44
C ARG A 254 -0.36 -10.74 -4.46
N LEU A 255 -0.37 -10.36 -5.74
CA LEU A 255 -0.95 -11.14 -6.84
C LEU A 255 -0.19 -12.45 -7.11
N LYS A 256 1.14 -12.45 -6.92
CA LYS A 256 1.95 -13.68 -6.94
C LYS A 256 1.67 -14.59 -5.75
N GLY A 257 0.98 -14.07 -4.73
CA GLY A 257 0.78 -14.77 -3.49
C GLY A 257 2.10 -14.98 -2.75
N ASN A 258 2.93 -13.93 -2.65
CA ASN A 258 4.23 -13.93 -1.97
C ASN A 258 4.28 -13.12 -0.66
N VAL A 259 3.88 -11.85 -0.68
CA VAL A 259 3.76 -10.99 0.52
C VAL A 259 2.65 -9.98 0.28
N ASP A 260 1.82 -9.72 1.29
CA ASP A 260 0.86 -8.61 1.29
C ASP A 260 1.36 -7.55 2.25
N ASN A 261 1.71 -6.39 1.70
CA ASN A 261 2.16 -5.23 2.45
C ASN A 261 1.32 -3.98 2.12
N CYS A 262 0.09 -4.13 1.60
CA CYS A 262 -0.73 -2.98 1.20
C CYS A 262 -1.03 -2.04 2.39
N HIS A 263 -1.16 -2.60 3.60
CA HIS A 263 -1.37 -1.85 4.83
C HIS A 263 -0.24 -0.85 5.15
N SER A 264 0.99 -1.08 4.67
CA SER A 264 2.10 -0.15 4.93
C SER A 264 1.91 1.19 4.23
N LEU A 265 1.23 1.21 3.07
CA LEU A 265 0.93 2.46 2.35
C LEU A 265 0.05 3.38 3.19
N LEU A 266 -0.92 2.79 3.90
CA LEU A 266 -1.83 3.53 4.76
C LEU A 266 -1.13 4.00 6.03
N ARG A 267 -0.30 3.15 6.65
CA ARG A 267 0.56 3.53 7.79
C ARG A 267 1.46 4.71 7.43
N ASP A 268 2.07 4.69 6.26
CA ASP A 268 2.93 5.77 5.77
C ASP A 268 2.13 7.06 5.53
N LYS A 269 0.90 6.98 4.99
CA LYS A 269 0.03 8.17 4.85
C LYS A 269 -0.35 8.76 6.21
N ILE A 270 -0.75 7.93 7.17
CA ILE A 270 -1.16 8.37 8.52
C ILE A 270 0.01 9.03 9.27
N SER A 271 1.22 8.49 9.14
CA SER A 271 2.40 9.06 9.80
C SER A 271 2.89 10.37 9.19
N ARG A 272 2.66 10.61 7.89
CA ARG A 272 3.18 11.77 7.16
C ARG A 272 2.19 12.94 7.02
N SER A 273 0.89 12.66 6.92
CA SER A 273 -0.13 13.69 6.67
C SER A 273 -1.02 13.83 7.89
N THR A 274 -0.96 14.97 8.58
CA THR A 274 -1.86 15.29 9.69
C THR A 274 -3.10 16.09 9.26
N GLU A 275 -3.09 16.67 8.06
CA GLU A 275 -4.17 17.54 7.57
C GLU A 275 -5.32 16.75 6.95
N THR A 276 -5.00 15.69 6.18
CA THR A 276 -5.99 14.88 5.47
C THR A 276 -6.38 13.60 6.23
N THR A 277 -5.84 13.40 7.43
CA THR A 277 -6.07 12.18 8.21
C THR A 277 -6.94 12.48 9.43
N PRO A 278 -7.94 11.64 9.72
CA PRO A 278 -8.80 11.84 10.88
C PRO A 278 -8.00 11.87 12.19
N PRO A 279 -8.17 12.89 13.05
CA PRO A 279 -7.37 13.05 14.28
C PRO A 279 -7.43 11.86 15.25
N ILE A 280 -8.51 11.08 15.23
CA ILE A 280 -8.64 9.87 16.05
C ILE A 280 -7.61 8.79 15.70
N LEU A 281 -7.12 8.74 14.46
CA LEU A 281 -6.11 7.76 14.04
C LEU A 281 -4.78 7.97 14.76
N ALA A 282 -4.42 9.22 15.08
CA ALA A 282 -3.22 9.53 15.85
C ALA A 282 -3.25 8.97 17.28
N LYS A 283 -4.42 8.58 17.80
CA LYS A 283 -4.60 7.96 19.12
C LYS A 283 -4.55 6.43 19.08
N LEU A 284 -4.54 5.84 17.88
CA LEU A 284 -4.52 4.40 17.69
C LEU A 284 -3.10 3.92 17.39
N PRO A 285 -2.72 2.70 17.82
CA PRO A 285 -1.39 2.16 17.57
C PRO A 285 -1.29 1.67 16.12
N THR A 286 -1.04 2.58 15.17
CA THR A 286 -0.96 2.28 13.72
C THR A 286 0.15 1.30 13.34
N GLU A 287 1.13 1.09 14.22
CA GLU A 287 2.15 0.05 14.05
C GLU A 287 1.61 -1.38 14.21
N GLU A 288 0.42 -1.55 14.80
CA GLU A 288 -0.22 -2.86 14.91
C GLU A 288 -0.88 -3.32 13.59
N LEU A 289 -1.08 -2.40 12.64
CA LEU A 289 -1.72 -2.68 11.35
C LEU A 289 -0.99 -3.81 10.62
N ASN A 290 -1.75 -4.82 10.22
CA ASN A 290 -1.22 -6.04 9.62
C ASN A 290 -2.09 -6.60 8.48
N SER A 291 -3.16 -5.88 8.11
CA SER A 291 -4.10 -6.26 7.05
C SER A 291 -4.71 -5.03 6.40
N TRP A 292 -5.38 -5.24 5.27
CA TRP A 292 -6.06 -4.20 4.50
C TRP A 292 -7.58 -4.30 4.68
N LEU A 293 -8.26 -3.16 4.89
CA LEU A 293 -9.72 -3.10 4.99
C LEU A 293 -10.31 -2.44 3.74
N SER A 294 -11.02 -3.23 2.94
CA SER A 294 -11.86 -2.73 1.85
C SER A 294 -13.26 -2.44 2.39
N VAL A 295 -13.76 -1.25 2.07
CA VAL A 295 -15.08 -0.79 2.47
C VAL A 295 -15.79 -0.27 1.25
N SER A 296 -17.06 -0.67 1.07
CA SER A 296 -17.85 -0.25 -0.08
C SER A 296 -19.28 0.13 0.30
N PHE A 297 -19.85 1.06 -0.47
CA PHE A 297 -21.23 1.52 -0.35
C PHE A 297 -21.98 1.29 -1.66
N GLU A 298 -23.20 0.78 -1.55
CA GLU A 298 -24.11 0.64 -2.69
C GLU A 298 -24.82 1.97 -2.97
N GLN A 299 -24.43 2.63 -4.07
CA GLN A 299 -25.07 3.84 -4.53
C GLN A 299 -26.30 3.51 -5.36
N LYS A 300 -27.46 3.95 -4.89
CA LYS A 300 -28.73 3.80 -5.63
C LYS A 300 -28.82 4.78 -6.80
N PRO A 301 -29.49 4.40 -7.91
CA PRO A 301 -29.73 5.32 -9.00
C PRO A 301 -30.71 6.41 -8.56
N LEU A 302 -30.45 7.65 -9.01
CA LEU A 302 -31.29 8.80 -8.72
C LEU A 302 -31.48 9.63 -9.98
N GLN A 303 -32.71 10.03 -10.25
CA GLN A 303 -33.01 10.98 -11.30
C GLN A 303 -34.08 11.96 -10.81
N GLY A 304 -33.79 13.25 -10.90
CA GLY A 304 -34.70 14.28 -10.44
C GLY A 304 -34.20 15.68 -10.76
N ASN A 305 -34.99 16.67 -10.37
CA ASN A 305 -34.62 18.08 -10.48
C ASN A 305 -34.62 18.71 -9.09
N VAL A 306 -33.52 19.38 -8.73
CA VAL A 306 -33.40 20.22 -7.52
C VAL A 306 -33.01 21.61 -7.97
N CYS A 307 -33.71 22.65 -7.51
CA CYS A 307 -33.31 24.05 -7.76
C CYS A 307 -32.97 24.35 -9.25
N CYS A 308 -33.81 23.87 -10.17
CA CYS A 308 -33.61 23.99 -11.63
C CYS A 308 -32.41 23.23 -12.22
N GLN A 309 -31.70 22.43 -11.43
CA GLN A 309 -30.64 21.53 -11.91
C GLN A 309 -31.15 20.10 -12.00
N ARG A 310 -30.79 19.41 -13.09
CA ARG A 310 -31.10 18.00 -13.28
C ARG A 310 -30.01 17.15 -12.63
N VAL A 311 -30.38 16.40 -11.61
CA VAL A 311 -29.51 15.42 -10.95
C VAL A 311 -29.73 14.07 -11.63
N LYS A 312 -28.65 13.46 -12.12
CA LYS A 312 -28.66 12.11 -12.65
C LYS A 312 -27.48 11.34 -12.05
N GLN A 313 -27.81 10.28 -11.33
CA GLN A 313 -26.86 9.40 -10.67
C GLN A 313 -27.17 7.96 -11.08
N THR A 314 -26.14 7.22 -11.50
CA THR A 314 -26.25 5.81 -11.86
C THR A 314 -26.06 4.93 -10.63
N ALA A 315 -26.62 3.72 -10.68
CA ALA A 315 -26.32 2.69 -9.70
C ALA A 315 -24.85 2.28 -9.81
N SER A 316 -24.15 2.19 -8.69
CA SER A 316 -22.74 1.77 -8.65
C SER A 316 -22.29 1.41 -7.24
N THR A 317 -21.34 0.50 -7.12
CA THR A 317 -20.63 0.26 -5.84
C THR A 317 -19.46 1.24 -5.72
N LEU A 318 -19.45 2.04 -4.65
CA LEU A 318 -18.39 2.99 -4.34
C LEU A 318 -17.43 2.38 -3.33
N TYR A 319 -16.15 2.24 -3.68
CA TYR A 319 -15.12 1.79 -2.76
C TYR A 319 -14.44 2.98 -2.09
N LEU A 320 -14.11 2.85 -0.80
CA LEU A 320 -13.30 3.85 -0.12
C LEU A 320 -11.86 3.82 -0.64
N ASP A 321 -11.31 5.00 -0.89
CA ASP A 321 -9.90 5.19 -1.25
C ASP A 321 -9.23 6.08 -0.19
N PRO A 322 -8.83 5.52 0.97
CA PRO A 322 -8.13 6.26 2.01
C PRO A 322 -6.73 6.72 1.61
N LEU A 323 -6.13 6.25 0.50
CA LEU A 323 -4.83 6.77 0.02
C LEU A 323 -5.00 7.98 -0.91
N GLY A 324 -6.12 8.09 -1.61
CA GLY A 324 -6.54 9.25 -2.39
C GLY A 324 -7.25 10.33 -1.57
N GLU A 325 -7.86 11.26 -2.29
CA GLU A 325 -8.66 12.38 -1.74
C GLU A 325 -10.15 12.22 -2.09
N SER A 326 -10.64 10.98 -2.18
CA SER A 326 -12.03 10.73 -2.57
C SER A 326 -13.00 10.95 -1.41
N THR A 327 -14.04 11.75 -1.64
CA THR A 327 -15.19 11.90 -0.75
C THR A 327 -16.36 11.05 -1.23
N ILE A 328 -17.25 10.66 -0.31
CA ILE A 328 -18.48 9.93 -0.64
C ILE A 328 -19.72 10.78 -0.43
N SER A 329 -20.71 10.58 -1.31
CA SER A 329 -22.05 11.17 -1.16
C SER A 329 -22.73 10.67 0.11
N ALA A 330 -23.27 11.58 0.93
CA ALA A 330 -24.11 11.22 2.07
C ALA A 330 -25.31 10.34 1.69
N LEU A 331 -25.78 10.43 0.44
CA LEU A 331 -26.84 9.56 -0.07
C LEU A 331 -26.44 8.08 -0.10
N ALA A 332 -25.20 7.78 -0.52
CA ALA A 332 -24.69 6.41 -0.55
C ALA A 332 -24.50 5.86 0.87
N ALA A 333 -24.11 6.73 1.81
CA ALA A 333 -23.88 6.37 3.21
C ALA A 333 -25.16 6.42 4.09
N LEU A 334 -26.35 6.37 3.48
CA LEU A 334 -27.60 6.12 4.20
C LEU A 334 -27.78 4.64 4.54
N SER A 335 -27.22 3.75 3.72
CA SER A 335 -27.27 2.31 3.92
C SER A 335 -25.95 1.81 4.53
N PRO A 336 -25.98 0.74 5.33
CA PRO A 336 -24.76 0.18 5.90
C PRO A 336 -23.79 -0.25 4.78
N PRO A 337 -22.48 -0.03 4.95
CA PRO A 337 -21.47 -0.48 4.00
C PRO A 337 -21.23 -1.98 4.08
N SER A 338 -20.59 -2.51 3.04
CA SER A 338 -20.01 -3.85 3.02
C SER A 338 -18.52 -3.78 3.34
N PHE A 339 -18.04 -4.77 4.09
CA PHE A 339 -16.64 -4.86 4.53
C PHE A 339 -16.00 -6.13 3.99
N SER A 340 -14.76 -6.01 3.54
CA SER A 340 -13.90 -7.16 3.35
C SER A 340 -12.48 -6.84 3.78
N SER A 341 -11.76 -7.87 4.22
CA SER A 341 -10.35 -7.75 4.56
C SER A 341 -9.68 -9.05 4.22
N LEU A 342 -8.78 -9.01 3.24
CA LEU A 342 -7.95 -10.15 2.90
C LEU A 342 -6.78 -10.19 3.88
N ARG A 343 -6.78 -11.18 4.76
CA ARG A 343 -5.63 -11.48 5.61
C ARG A 343 -4.92 -12.71 5.04
N ILE A 344 -3.69 -12.54 4.56
CA ILE A 344 -2.78 -13.68 4.39
C ILE A 344 -2.14 -13.91 5.76
N SER A 345 -2.58 -14.96 6.46
CA SER A 345 -2.18 -15.24 7.85
C SER A 345 -0.66 -15.43 7.97
N SER A 346 0.05 -14.38 8.38
CA SER A 346 1.50 -14.36 8.57
C SER A 346 1.99 -15.18 9.78
N THR A 347 1.17 -16.10 10.30
CA THR A 347 1.44 -16.87 11.54
C THR A 347 2.61 -17.84 11.43
N SER A 348 3.24 -17.96 10.25
CA SER A 348 4.55 -18.59 10.16
C SER A 348 5.49 -17.76 9.30
N SER A 349 6.59 -17.33 9.93
CA SER A 349 7.72 -16.60 9.35
C SER A 349 8.52 -17.41 8.30
N ASN A 350 7.92 -18.43 7.70
CA ASN A 350 8.56 -19.36 6.78
C ASN A 350 8.12 -19.05 5.35
N TYR A 351 9.09 -18.68 4.52
CA TYR A 351 9.01 -18.56 3.05
C TYR A 351 8.17 -19.67 2.39
N VAL A 352 8.28 -20.90 2.91
CA VAL A 352 7.57 -22.10 2.41
C VAL A 352 6.07 -22.12 2.75
N ASN A 353 5.66 -21.53 3.87
CA ASN A 353 4.26 -21.56 4.30
C ASN A 353 3.43 -20.46 3.66
N TYR A 354 4.04 -19.33 3.30
CA TYR A 354 3.32 -18.28 2.56
C TYR A 354 2.75 -18.84 1.23
N HIS A 355 3.57 -19.57 0.46
CA HIS A 355 3.13 -20.21 -0.79
C HIS A 355 2.11 -21.35 -0.61
N ARG A 356 2.18 -22.08 0.51
CA ARG A 356 1.16 -23.11 0.83
C ARG A 356 -0.16 -22.49 1.23
N GLN A 357 -0.13 -21.31 1.84
CA GLN A 357 -1.33 -20.61 2.28
C GLN A 357 -2.12 -20.02 1.11
N THR A 358 -1.45 -19.46 0.09
CA THR A 358 -2.15 -18.82 -1.04
C THR A 358 -2.84 -19.80 -1.99
N ARG A 359 -2.43 -21.07 -2.04
CA ARG A 359 -3.09 -22.10 -2.84
C ARG A 359 -4.22 -22.85 -2.13
N ASN A 360 -4.27 -22.83 -0.79
CA ASN A 360 -5.18 -23.66 0.00
C ASN A 360 -5.80 -22.93 1.23
N PHE A 361 -6.22 -21.65 1.16
CA PHE A 361 -6.83 -20.99 2.34
C PHE A 361 -8.23 -20.40 2.10
N VAL A 362 -9.24 -21.28 2.08
CA VAL A 362 -10.30 -21.19 3.09
C VAL A 362 -9.82 -22.03 4.28
N SER A 363 -8.76 -21.58 4.96
CA SER A 363 -8.52 -22.13 6.29
C SER A 363 -9.56 -21.49 7.17
N LEU A 364 -10.36 -22.32 7.81
CA LEU A 364 -11.16 -21.98 8.97
C LEU A 364 -10.20 -21.53 10.07
N SER A 365 -9.71 -20.28 10.00
CA SER A 365 -9.09 -19.67 11.16
C SER A 365 -10.23 -19.28 12.08
N ASP A 366 -10.23 -19.82 13.30
CA ASP A 366 -11.16 -19.43 14.39
C ASP A 366 -10.94 -18.00 14.89
N GLU A 367 -10.23 -17.17 14.11
CA GLU A 367 -10.01 -15.76 14.39
C GLU A 367 -11.32 -14.99 14.23
N LEU A 368 -11.63 -14.23 15.28
CA LEU A 368 -12.79 -13.37 15.34
C LEU A 368 -12.36 -11.91 15.25
N PHE A 369 -13.19 -11.11 14.60
CA PHE A 369 -12.95 -9.69 14.39
C PHE A 369 -14.12 -8.84 14.87
N THR A 370 -13.79 -7.64 15.30
CA THR A 370 -14.73 -6.57 15.60
C THR A 370 -14.54 -5.46 14.57
N ILE A 371 -15.64 -4.94 14.03
CA ILE A 371 -15.65 -3.73 13.22
C ILE A 371 -16.38 -2.61 13.94
N ALA A 372 -15.77 -1.42 13.94
CA ALA A 372 -16.36 -0.21 14.49
C ALA A 372 -16.28 0.91 13.46
N ILE A 373 -17.39 1.66 13.30
CA ILE A 373 -17.39 2.93 12.58
C ILE A 373 -17.49 4.05 13.61
N VAL A 374 -16.53 4.97 13.59
CA VAL A 374 -16.48 6.11 14.51
C VAL A 374 -16.30 7.42 13.76
N ASP A 375 -16.83 8.50 14.33
CA ASP A 375 -16.56 9.86 13.85
C ASP A 375 -15.07 10.22 14.06
N GLY A 376 -14.46 10.83 13.04
CA GLY A 376 -13.03 11.15 13.00
C GLY A 376 -12.59 12.22 14.00
N HIS A 377 -13.50 13.08 14.47
CA HIS A 377 -13.22 14.18 15.39
C HIS A 377 -13.77 13.94 16.80
N GLY A 378 -15.03 13.48 16.89
CA GLY A 378 -15.76 13.30 18.14
C GLY A 378 -15.74 11.88 18.69
N GLY A 379 -15.28 10.89 17.92
CA GLY A 379 -15.24 9.48 18.33
C GLY A 379 -16.61 8.82 18.52
N HIS A 380 -17.69 9.48 18.08
CA HIS A 380 -19.05 8.97 18.19
C HIS A 380 -19.19 7.63 17.44
N LEU A 381 -19.81 6.64 18.06
CA LEU A 381 -19.97 5.30 17.46
C LEU A 381 -21.17 5.26 16.51
N HIS A 382 -20.92 4.97 15.23
CA HIS A 382 -21.95 4.82 14.18
C HIS A 382 -22.31 3.36 13.88
N TYR A 383 -21.43 2.42 14.19
CA TYR A 383 -21.70 0.99 14.02
C TYR A 383 -20.73 0.17 14.87
N LEU A 384 -21.20 -0.93 15.43
CA LEU A 384 -20.35 -1.91 16.12
C LEU A 384 -20.90 -3.32 15.88
N GLU A 385 -20.07 -4.16 15.30
CA GLU A 385 -20.33 -5.57 15.11
C GLU A 385 -19.10 -6.35 15.60
N VAL A 386 -19.34 -7.39 16.39
CA VAL A 386 -18.30 -8.23 17.03
C VAL A 386 -18.44 -9.67 16.59
N ASP A 387 -17.45 -10.50 16.89
CA ASP A 387 -17.46 -11.94 16.59
C ASP A 387 -17.65 -12.24 15.10
N ILE A 388 -17.09 -11.40 14.22
CA ILE A 388 -17.09 -11.62 12.77
C ILE A 388 -16.04 -12.70 12.46
N PRO A 389 -16.42 -13.87 11.92
CA PRO A 389 -15.45 -14.89 11.54
C PRO A 389 -14.58 -14.41 10.37
N ALA A 390 -13.28 -14.72 10.40
CA ALA A 390 -12.33 -14.38 9.34
C ALA A 390 -12.81 -14.80 7.94
N ALA A 391 -13.39 -16.00 7.82
CA ALA A 391 -13.91 -16.51 6.54
C ALA A 391 -15.01 -15.63 5.95
N ASN A 392 -15.87 -15.04 6.79
CA ASN A 392 -16.96 -14.17 6.35
C ASN A 392 -16.44 -12.79 5.97
N LEU A 393 -15.41 -12.30 6.68
CA LEU A 393 -14.73 -11.06 6.34
C LEU A 393 -13.98 -11.17 5.00
N ASN A 394 -13.40 -12.32 4.69
CA ASN A 394 -12.80 -12.59 3.38
C ASN A 394 -13.84 -12.65 2.25
N ALA A 395 -15.03 -13.19 2.54
CA ALA A 395 -16.11 -13.37 1.58
C ALA A 395 -17.05 -12.14 1.44
N ALA A 396 -16.77 -11.05 2.16
CA ALA A 396 -17.65 -9.88 2.27
C ALA A 396 -19.09 -10.21 2.69
N SER A 397 -19.28 -11.30 3.43
CA SER A 397 -20.60 -11.91 3.68
C SER A 397 -21.18 -11.63 5.07
N GLY A 398 -20.51 -10.80 5.89
CA GLY A 398 -20.98 -10.22 7.16
C GLY A 398 -21.95 -11.08 7.98
N ASN A 399 -21.44 -11.87 8.92
CA ASN A 399 -22.28 -12.61 9.89
C ASN A 399 -21.71 -12.52 11.32
N GLY A 400 -21.44 -11.31 11.82
CA GLY A 400 -21.11 -11.08 13.22
C GLY A 400 -22.35 -10.79 14.07
N ILE A 401 -22.11 -10.44 15.33
CA ILE A 401 -23.13 -10.03 16.29
C ILE A 401 -23.15 -8.50 16.33
N THR A 402 -24.22 -7.90 15.82
CA THR A 402 -24.40 -6.44 15.89
C THR A 402 -24.66 -6.01 17.32
N LYS A 403 -23.77 -5.19 17.87
CA LYS A 403 -23.86 -4.61 19.22
C LYS A 403 -24.32 -3.16 19.18
N ALA A 404 -24.03 -2.42 18.11
CA ALA A 404 -24.63 -1.11 17.85
C ALA A 404 -25.07 -1.04 16.38
N ALA A 405 -26.37 -0.91 16.15
CA ALA A 405 -26.93 -0.83 14.80
C ALA A 405 -26.41 0.39 14.02
N TYR A 406 -26.29 0.21 12.71
CA TYR A 406 -25.76 1.24 11.82
C TYR A 406 -26.58 2.52 11.89
N THR A 407 -25.90 3.64 12.03
CA THR A 407 -26.50 4.97 11.95
C THR A 407 -25.87 5.69 10.76
N ALA A 408 -26.70 6.17 9.84
CA ALA A 408 -26.28 6.81 8.60
C ALA A 408 -25.15 7.83 8.82
N LEU A 409 -24.15 7.78 7.93
CA LEU A 409 -23.04 8.72 7.94
C LEU A 409 -23.50 9.91 7.10
N GLY A 410 -23.91 10.97 7.77
CA GLY A 410 -24.54 12.10 7.10
C GLY A 410 -24.27 13.39 7.86
N PRO A 411 -23.57 14.37 7.28
CA PRO A 411 -23.52 15.71 7.85
C PRO A 411 -24.94 16.28 8.00
N ARG A 412 -25.20 16.94 9.13
CA ARG A 412 -26.52 17.55 9.41
C ARG A 412 -26.71 18.89 8.71
N ARG A 413 -25.62 19.53 8.27
CA ARG A 413 -25.64 20.86 7.68
C ARG A 413 -25.34 20.76 6.18
N PRO A 414 -26.10 21.47 5.33
CA PRO A 414 -25.78 21.59 3.92
C PRO A 414 -24.34 22.08 3.71
N SER A 415 -23.70 21.59 2.65
CA SER A 415 -22.34 21.97 2.25
C SER A 415 -21.25 21.67 3.30
N THR A 416 -21.50 20.75 4.23
CA THR A 416 -20.48 20.26 5.17
C THR A 416 -20.16 18.80 4.89
N CYS A 417 -18.96 18.37 5.30
CA CYS A 417 -18.54 16.97 5.27
C CYS A 417 -18.26 16.49 6.69
N GLY A 418 -18.57 15.22 6.97
CA GLY A 418 -18.17 14.53 8.19
C GLY A 418 -17.05 13.55 7.87
N SER A 419 -16.04 13.48 8.74
CA SER A 419 -14.94 12.52 8.59
C SER A 419 -15.23 11.26 9.39
N PHE A 420 -15.07 10.08 8.78
CA PHE A 420 -15.43 8.81 9.41
C PHE A 420 -14.29 7.80 9.29
N VAL A 421 -14.07 7.05 10.37
CA VAL A 421 -13.04 6.03 10.49
C VAL A 421 -13.67 4.66 10.70
N PHE A 422 -13.21 3.70 9.91
CA PHE A 422 -13.55 2.30 9.95
C PHE A 422 -12.39 1.56 10.59
N VAL A 423 -12.63 0.90 11.70
CA VAL A 423 -11.60 0.24 12.51
C VAL A 423 -11.90 -1.24 12.58
N LEU A 424 -10.97 -2.06 12.09
CA LEU A 424 -11.00 -3.51 12.22
C LEU A 424 -10.05 -3.93 13.34
N LEU A 425 -10.60 -4.65 14.32
CA LEU A 425 -9.88 -5.12 15.50
C LEU A 425 -9.91 -6.66 15.53
N SER A 426 -8.76 -7.30 15.74
CA SER A 426 -8.69 -8.73 15.98
C SER A 426 -8.98 -9.04 17.45
N GLN A 427 -9.76 -10.08 17.70
CA GLN A 427 -10.17 -10.50 19.03
C GLN A 427 -9.35 -11.69 19.52
N SER A 428 -9.00 -11.69 20.81
CA SER A 428 -8.41 -12.87 21.47
C SER A 428 -9.46 -13.88 21.96
N ALA A 429 -10.71 -13.45 22.10
CA ALA A 429 -11.84 -14.26 22.54
C ALA A 429 -13.16 -13.70 21.98
N SER A 430 -14.23 -14.48 22.05
CA SER A 430 -15.57 -14.01 21.70
C SER A 430 -16.04 -12.88 22.63
N LEU A 431 -16.72 -11.90 22.05
CA LEU A 431 -17.35 -10.76 22.71
C LEU A 431 -18.89 -10.88 22.69
N ALA A 432 -19.43 -12.09 22.54
CA ALA A 432 -20.87 -12.34 22.50
C ALA A 432 -21.58 -11.82 23.76
N SER A 433 -20.91 -11.81 24.92
CA SER A 433 -21.42 -11.30 26.19
C SER A 433 -21.46 -9.77 26.31
N LEU A 434 -20.87 -9.03 25.35
CA LEU A 434 -20.91 -7.57 25.35
C LEU A 434 -22.38 -7.10 25.27
N PRO A 435 -22.84 -6.17 26.14
CA PRO A 435 -24.20 -5.67 26.06
C PRO A 435 -24.41 -4.87 24.76
N SER A 436 -25.59 -5.00 24.16
CA SER A 436 -25.96 -4.17 23.02
C SER A 436 -26.15 -2.71 23.44
N LEU A 437 -25.68 -1.79 22.60
CA LEU A 437 -25.91 -0.37 22.73
C LEU A 437 -27.24 0.02 22.09
N CYS A 438 -27.68 1.23 22.41
CA CYS A 438 -28.85 1.87 21.81
C CYS A 438 -28.81 1.88 20.27
N THR A 439 -29.98 1.76 19.64
CA THR A 439 -30.12 1.71 18.17
C THR A 439 -29.84 3.05 17.49
N ALA A 440 -30.24 4.16 18.13
CA ALA A 440 -29.97 5.52 17.65
C ALA A 440 -28.76 6.16 18.35
N MET A 441 -28.39 7.38 17.96
CA MET A 441 -27.25 8.12 18.54
C MET A 441 -27.54 8.63 19.97
N CYS A 442 -27.41 7.74 20.96
CA CYS A 442 -27.57 8.05 22.39
C CYS A 442 -26.25 8.45 23.08
N GLU A 443 -26.33 8.84 24.36
CA GLU A 443 -25.18 9.30 25.15
C GLU A 443 -24.02 8.28 25.23
N GLN A 444 -24.32 6.98 25.32
CA GLN A 444 -23.27 5.94 25.34
C GLN A 444 -22.46 5.93 24.04
N ARG A 445 -23.14 6.09 22.89
CA ARG A 445 -22.49 6.13 21.57
C ARG A 445 -21.74 7.44 21.35
N ARG A 446 -22.26 8.56 21.87
CA ARG A 446 -21.60 9.87 21.80
C ARG A 446 -20.31 9.92 22.63
N LYS A 447 -20.27 9.22 23.76
CA LYS A 447 -19.12 9.14 24.67
C LYS A 447 -18.22 7.93 24.39
N PHE A 448 -18.48 7.20 23.31
CA PHE A 448 -17.68 6.04 22.95
C PHE A 448 -16.23 6.44 22.65
N ARG A 449 -15.27 5.64 23.11
CA ARG A 449 -13.84 5.85 22.91
C ARG A 449 -13.22 4.54 22.45
N ILE A 450 -12.87 4.48 21.17
CA ILE A 450 -12.36 3.26 20.51
C ILE A 450 -11.07 2.76 21.16
N GLU A 451 -10.21 3.66 21.63
CA GLU A 451 -8.97 3.37 22.33
C GLU A 451 -9.21 2.69 23.68
N LEU A 452 -10.21 3.14 24.44
CA LEU A 452 -10.58 2.53 25.73
C LEU A 452 -11.27 1.19 25.51
N PHE A 453 -12.12 1.10 24.49
CA PHE A 453 -12.78 -0.15 24.11
C PHE A 453 -11.75 -1.22 23.72
N LYS A 454 -10.76 -0.85 22.88
CA LYS A 454 -9.64 -1.73 22.50
C LYS A 454 -8.90 -2.24 23.74
N GLN A 455 -8.54 -1.35 24.66
CA GLN A 455 -7.81 -1.71 25.88
C GLN A 455 -8.61 -2.62 26.81
N GLN A 456 -9.87 -2.28 27.07
CA GLN A 456 -10.75 -3.03 27.97
C GLN A 456 -10.95 -4.48 27.53
N TRP A 457 -11.05 -4.70 26.22
CA TRP A 457 -11.31 -6.03 25.64
C TRP A 457 -10.06 -6.69 25.07
N SER A 458 -8.86 -6.17 25.39
CA SER A 458 -7.57 -6.70 24.91
C SER A 458 -7.50 -6.90 23.39
N LEU A 459 -8.12 -5.99 22.63
CA LEU A 459 -8.18 -6.05 21.18
C LEU A 459 -6.89 -5.52 20.55
N LYS A 460 -6.56 -6.04 19.37
CA LYS A 460 -5.42 -5.57 18.57
C LYS A 460 -5.93 -4.94 17.28
N LEU A 461 -5.36 -3.79 16.92
CA LEU A 461 -5.70 -3.11 15.68
C LEU A 461 -5.16 -3.92 14.50
N SER A 462 -6.03 -4.25 13.54
CA SER A 462 -5.68 -5.10 12.40
C SER A 462 -5.67 -4.33 11.09
N ALA A 463 -6.70 -3.50 10.85
CA ALA A 463 -6.79 -2.63 9.69
C ALA A 463 -7.60 -1.37 10.02
N VAL A 464 -7.39 -0.33 9.22
CA VAL A 464 -8.22 0.88 9.24
C VAL A 464 -8.56 1.29 7.81
N SER A 465 -9.66 2.00 7.65
CA SER A 465 -10.00 2.76 6.44
C SER A 465 -10.71 4.04 6.89
N PHE A 466 -10.73 5.07 6.05
CA PHE A 466 -11.41 6.32 6.37
C PHE A 466 -11.84 7.05 5.10
N THR A 467 -12.85 7.89 5.24
CA THR A 467 -13.35 8.75 4.15
C THR A 467 -14.08 9.95 4.74
N ASP A 468 -14.25 10.98 3.93
CA ASP A 468 -15.13 12.09 4.22
C ASP A 468 -16.45 11.90 3.47
N VAL A 469 -17.56 12.01 4.20
CA VAL A 469 -18.91 11.91 3.66
C VAL A 469 -19.54 13.30 3.62
N CYS A 470 -19.90 13.75 2.43
CA CYS A 470 -20.30 15.13 2.17
C CYS A 470 -21.80 15.28 1.89
N TYR A 471 -22.37 16.40 2.36
CA TYR A 471 -23.72 16.83 1.98
C TYR A 471 -23.68 17.36 0.55
N ASP A 472 -24.07 16.53 -0.41
CA ASP A 472 -24.07 16.87 -1.82
C ASP A 472 -25.49 17.08 -2.38
N LEU A 473 -25.56 17.44 -3.66
CA LEU A 473 -26.82 17.73 -4.34
C LEU A 473 -27.76 16.50 -4.44
N PRO A 474 -27.28 15.28 -4.77
CA PRO A 474 -28.09 14.06 -4.67
C PRO A 474 -28.71 13.85 -3.28
N PHE A 475 -27.94 14.05 -2.21
CA PHE A 475 -28.45 13.92 -0.85
C PHE A 475 -29.48 15.01 -0.53
N ALA A 476 -29.25 16.25 -0.96
CA ALA A 476 -30.21 17.34 -0.82
C ALA A 476 -31.56 17.02 -1.47
N TYR A 477 -31.55 16.47 -2.69
CA TYR A 477 -32.77 16.01 -3.37
C TYR A 477 -33.52 14.99 -2.54
N HIS A 478 -32.79 14.00 -2.02
CA HIS A 478 -33.38 12.93 -1.22
C HIS A 478 -34.09 13.49 0.02
N VAL A 479 -33.42 14.34 0.79
CA VAL A 479 -34.00 14.97 2.00
C VAL A 479 -35.26 15.77 1.65
N LEU A 480 -35.22 16.61 0.61
CA LEU A 480 -36.38 17.38 0.17
C LEU A 480 -37.54 16.47 -0.29
N SER A 481 -37.23 15.40 -1.01
CA SER A 481 -38.25 14.45 -1.49
C SER A 481 -38.94 13.70 -0.34
N GLU A 482 -38.20 13.33 0.70
CA GLU A 482 -38.76 12.71 1.90
C GLU A 482 -39.65 13.69 2.69
N GLU A 483 -39.21 14.95 2.83
CA GLU A 483 -40.02 16.00 3.47
C GLU A 483 -41.32 16.30 2.72
N MET A 484 -41.27 16.33 1.39
CA MET A 484 -42.46 16.48 0.54
C MET A 484 -43.42 15.29 0.71
N ALA A 485 -42.90 14.05 0.68
CA ALA A 485 -43.70 12.85 0.88
C ALA A 485 -44.33 12.80 2.28
N ALA A 486 -43.57 13.19 3.31
CA ALA A 486 -44.06 13.27 4.68
C ALA A 486 -45.14 14.34 4.85
N SER A 487 -44.96 15.52 4.24
CA SER A 487 -45.95 16.60 4.22
C SER A 487 -47.25 16.17 3.55
N GLN A 488 -47.16 15.47 2.41
CA GLN A 488 -48.32 14.96 1.68
C GLN A 488 -49.07 13.87 2.45
N LYS A 489 -48.34 13.01 3.18
CA LYS A 489 -48.95 12.01 4.07
C LYS A 489 -49.71 12.65 5.24
N ARG A 490 -49.19 13.75 5.82
CA ARG A 490 -49.88 14.51 6.88
C ARG A 490 -51.16 15.18 6.38
N LEU A 491 -51.16 15.68 5.15
CA LEU A 491 -52.32 16.29 4.49
C LEU A 491 -53.43 15.26 4.18
N ASN A 492 -53.07 14.02 3.84
CA ASN A 492 -54.05 12.97 3.56
C ASN A 492 -54.69 12.36 4.82
N THR A 493 -54.06 12.50 6.01
CA THR A 493 -54.62 12.04 7.28
C THR A 493 -55.55 13.05 7.97
N THR A 494 -55.74 14.24 7.41
CA THR A 494 -56.58 15.32 8.00
C THR A 494 -57.90 15.55 7.27
N VAL A 495 -58.36 14.66 6.40
CA VAL A 495 -59.75 14.67 5.90
C VAL A 495 -60.63 13.92 6.89
N PRO A 496 -61.56 14.57 7.62
CA PRO A 496 -62.56 13.85 8.38
C PRO A 496 -63.54 13.19 7.40
N GLU A 497 -63.88 11.92 7.63
CA GLU A 497 -65.08 11.32 7.05
C GLU A 497 -66.28 12.20 7.42
N SER A 498 -66.73 13.03 6.49
CA SER A 498 -67.98 13.77 6.64
C SER A 498 -69.14 12.79 6.54
N ASP A 499 -69.85 12.66 7.66
CA ASP A 499 -71.19 12.10 7.82
C ASP A 499 -72.03 12.05 6.54
N THR A 500 -72.25 10.85 6.02
CA THR A 500 -73.46 10.54 5.24
C THR A 500 -74.35 9.61 6.06
N SER A 501 -74.97 10.13 7.10
CA SER A 501 -76.00 9.42 7.88
C SER A 501 -77.22 10.30 8.21
N PHE A 502 -77.69 11.12 7.28
CA PHE A 502 -78.97 11.83 7.43
C PHE A 502 -79.70 11.96 6.10
N LEU A 503 -80.49 10.95 5.72
CA LEU A 503 -81.74 11.04 4.93
C LEU A 503 -82.16 9.65 4.41
N ALA A 504 -82.92 8.90 5.21
CA ALA A 504 -83.94 7.95 4.73
C ALA A 504 -84.67 7.26 5.90
N LYS A 505 -85.67 7.92 6.50
CA LYS A 505 -86.77 7.22 7.19
C LYS A 505 -87.97 8.14 7.35
N ARG A 506 -88.74 8.28 6.27
CA ARG A 506 -90.14 8.72 6.32
C ARG A 506 -90.90 8.20 5.09
N THR A 507 -91.36 6.94 5.15
CA THR A 507 -92.56 6.49 4.41
C THR A 507 -93.07 5.13 4.93
N ARG A 508 -94.34 5.13 5.38
CA ARG A 508 -95.32 4.03 5.49
C ARG A 508 -95.06 2.97 6.59
N MET A 509 -96.02 2.59 7.45
CA MET A 509 -97.49 2.71 7.52
C MET A 509 -97.91 3.18 8.91
#